data_AF-A0A1Z5JI98-F1
#
_entry.id   AF-A0A1Z5JI98-F1
#
_cell.length_a   1.000
_cell.length_b   1.000
_cell.length_c   1.000
_cell.angle_alpha   90.00
_cell.angle_beta   90.00
_cell.angle_gamma   90.00
#
_symmetry.space_group_name_H-M   'P 1'
#
loop_
_entity.id
_entity.type
_entity.pdbx_description
1 polymer ?
#
loop_
_entity_poly.entity_id
_entity_poly.type
_entity_poly.pdbx_seq_one_letter_code
_entity_poly.pdbx_strand_id
1 'polypeptide(L)'
;MVIMNNLFRYHSQIADVATSPRRNTASVKSAPQLQQSRDFFDKMSRYTRASDRKNVLKTLNECGVLKLVTLPSKPASPSSEYAWNMLEEEVCRMRFDINGVPLGPGCYCSSFFEIQKILKTVCAKLADRTDSYSADELYRELIVRMAESNTQADSHRALDPLMGSPQLQLQVPPRESAVHEPHTTVSLYEANGHLHFVLDTSHTFGLFRKLDLGSDKPWIKITAAFHERSNLCTGSAVRNVAIHLPQK
;
A
#
# COMPACT_ATOMS: atom_id res chain seq x y z
N MET A 1 -4.71 32.64 -7.54
CA MET A 1 -3.31 32.66 -7.03
C MET A 1 -3.28 32.07 -5.62
N VAL A 2 -3.51 30.74 -5.49
CA VAL A 2 -3.68 30.04 -4.19
C VAL A 2 -2.92 28.68 -4.18
N ILE A 3 -2.05 28.41 -5.16
CA ILE A 3 -1.46 27.07 -5.37
C ILE A 3 -0.10 26.87 -4.64
N MET A 4 0.53 27.93 -4.13
CA MET A 4 1.84 27.80 -3.47
C MET A 4 1.81 27.54 -1.95
N ASN A 5 0.66 27.64 -1.28
CA ASN A 5 0.59 27.44 0.19
C ASN A 5 0.41 25.97 0.63
N ASN A 6 0.11 25.04 -0.29
CA ASN A 6 -0.09 23.63 0.06
C ASN A 6 1.21 22.81 0.07
N LEU A 7 2.26 23.25 -0.63
CA LEU A 7 3.57 22.58 -0.64
C LEU A 7 4.37 22.80 0.65
N PHE A 8 4.23 23.97 1.30
CA PHE A 8 4.94 24.25 2.56
C PHE A 8 4.27 23.65 3.80
N ARG A 9 2.93 23.47 3.82
CA ARG A 9 2.23 22.84 4.94
C ARG A 9 2.47 21.33 5.05
N TYR A 10 2.83 20.64 3.97
CA TYR A 10 3.02 19.19 3.99
C TYR A 10 4.39 18.74 4.50
N HIS A 11 5.43 19.59 4.42
CA HIS A 11 6.74 19.28 4.96
C HIS A 11 6.78 19.25 6.50
N SER A 12 5.81 19.90 7.18
CA SER A 12 5.61 19.74 8.63
C SER A 12 4.87 18.44 8.97
N GLN A 13 3.88 18.02 8.18
CA GLN A 13 3.08 16.82 8.49
C GLN A 13 3.82 15.48 8.31
N ILE A 14 4.84 15.43 7.44
CA ILE A 14 5.75 14.25 7.39
C ILE A 14 6.57 14.14 8.70
N ALA A 15 6.65 15.18 9.53
CA ALA A 15 7.29 15.12 10.86
C ALA A 15 6.35 14.62 11.97
N ASP A 16 5.03 14.76 11.82
CA ASP A 16 4.06 14.61 12.91
C ASP A 16 3.32 13.26 12.95
N VAL A 17 3.56 12.34 12.00
CA VAL A 17 2.98 10.98 12.04
C VAL A 17 3.72 10.04 13.01
N ALA A 18 4.81 10.51 13.62
CA ALA A 18 5.45 9.84 14.75
C ALA A 18 5.38 10.77 15.98
N THR A 19 4.28 10.72 16.73
CA THR A 19 4.24 10.72 18.21
C THR A 19 2.86 11.13 18.75
N SER A 20 2.41 10.41 19.77
CA SER A 20 1.53 10.94 20.81
C SER A 20 2.07 10.44 22.16
N PRO A 21 1.90 11.15 23.28
CA PRO A 21 2.59 12.39 23.58
C PRO A 21 3.56 12.19 24.76
N ARG A 22 4.83 12.57 24.61
CA ARG A 22 5.68 12.96 25.75
C ARG A 22 6.56 14.15 25.36
N ARG A 23 6.40 15.21 26.14
CA ARG A 23 7.06 16.52 26.16
C ARG A 23 8.44 16.62 25.48
N ASN A 24 8.56 17.69 24.70
CA ASN A 24 9.74 18.52 24.43
C ASN A 24 10.95 17.85 23.74
N THR A 25 11.04 18.02 22.42
CA THR A 25 11.98 18.95 21.75
C THR A 25 11.63 18.99 20.26
N ALA A 26 11.50 20.20 19.69
CA ALA A 26 11.28 20.41 18.27
C ALA A 26 12.40 19.73 17.45
N SER A 27 12.03 18.72 16.66
CA SER A 27 12.94 18.05 15.73
C SER A 27 13.17 18.96 14.52
N VAL A 28 14.28 19.70 14.56
CA VAL A 28 14.84 20.39 13.40
C VAL A 28 15.24 19.32 12.39
N LYS A 29 14.40 19.09 11.36
CA LYS A 29 14.84 18.32 10.18
C LYS A 29 16.10 18.99 9.65
N SER A 30 17.23 18.28 9.73
CA SER A 30 18.54 18.81 9.35
C SER A 30 18.51 19.36 7.92
N ALA A 31 19.01 20.59 7.72
CA ALA A 31 19.14 21.28 6.42
C ALA A 31 19.55 20.39 5.22
N PRO A 32 20.47 19.40 5.34
CA PRO A 32 20.83 18.52 4.23
C PRO A 32 19.69 17.65 3.68
N GLN A 33 18.75 17.17 4.50
CA GLN A 33 17.63 16.35 3.99
C GLN A 33 16.64 17.16 3.15
N LEU A 34 16.41 18.42 3.54
CA LEU A 34 15.56 19.34 2.78
C LEU A 34 16.20 19.70 1.44
N GLN A 35 17.52 19.92 1.39
CA GLN A 35 18.23 20.20 0.15
C GLN A 35 18.19 19.01 -0.82
N GLN A 36 18.43 17.79 -0.33
CA GLN A 36 18.35 16.57 -1.16
C GLN A 36 16.97 16.37 -1.77
N SER A 37 15.90 16.66 -1.02
CA SER A 37 14.53 16.56 -1.54
C SER A 37 14.26 17.57 -2.66
N ARG A 38 14.73 18.82 -2.52
CA ARG A 38 14.61 19.86 -3.56
C ARG A 38 15.36 19.48 -4.84
N ASP A 39 16.62 19.07 -4.70
CA ASP A 39 17.45 18.66 -5.84
C ASP A 39 16.82 17.48 -6.61
N PHE A 40 16.18 16.56 -5.89
CA PHE A 40 15.42 15.46 -6.49
C PHE A 40 14.24 15.96 -7.32
N PHE A 41 13.38 16.81 -6.75
CA PHE A 41 12.20 17.33 -7.47
C PHE A 41 12.58 18.20 -8.67
N ASP A 42 13.64 19.01 -8.56
CA ASP A 42 14.13 19.84 -9.66
C ASP A 42 14.65 18.98 -10.82
N LYS A 43 15.43 17.93 -10.53
CA LYS A 43 15.86 16.94 -11.53
C LYS A 43 14.66 16.25 -12.18
N MET A 44 13.72 15.76 -11.38
CA MET A 44 12.51 15.09 -11.86
C MET A 44 11.69 15.99 -12.79
N SER A 45 11.44 17.25 -12.39
CA SER A 45 10.74 18.22 -13.22
C SER A 45 11.50 18.55 -14.51
N ARG A 46 12.83 18.75 -14.45
CA ARG A 46 13.64 19.03 -15.64
C ARG A 46 13.60 17.88 -16.64
N TYR A 47 13.84 16.64 -16.18
CA TYR A 47 13.85 15.47 -17.06
C TYR A 47 12.45 15.14 -17.59
N THR A 48 11.40 15.33 -16.79
CA THR A 48 10.01 15.15 -17.24
C THR A 48 9.64 16.13 -18.36
N ARG A 49 10.00 17.42 -18.22
CA ARG A 49 9.76 18.43 -19.27
C ARG A 49 10.54 18.15 -20.55
N ALA A 50 11.77 17.67 -20.41
CA ALA A 50 12.60 17.24 -21.53
C ALA A 50 12.16 15.90 -22.14
N SER A 51 11.14 15.23 -21.59
CA SER A 51 10.71 13.87 -21.97
C SER A 51 11.84 12.84 -21.90
N ASP A 52 12.80 13.05 -21.00
CA ASP A 52 13.97 12.18 -20.82
C ASP A 52 13.65 11.05 -19.83
N ARG A 53 12.94 10.03 -20.35
CA ARG A 53 12.53 8.85 -19.57
C ARG A 53 13.72 8.15 -18.89
N LYS A 54 14.90 8.13 -19.53
CA LYS A 54 16.08 7.44 -19.02
C LYS A 54 16.61 8.12 -17.75
N ASN A 55 16.68 9.45 -17.76
CA ASN A 55 17.13 10.21 -16.59
C ASN A 55 16.06 10.29 -15.49
N VAL A 56 14.77 10.26 -15.83
CA VAL A 56 13.69 10.07 -14.83
C VAL A 56 13.87 8.74 -14.10
N LEU A 57 13.99 7.62 -14.83
CA LEU A 57 14.20 6.30 -14.23
C LEU A 57 15.48 6.22 -13.39
N LYS A 58 16.57 6.84 -13.86
CA LYS A 58 17.83 6.92 -13.11
C LYS A 58 17.62 7.67 -11.78
N THR A 59 16.97 8.83 -11.83
CA THR A 59 16.71 9.66 -10.64
C THR A 59 15.82 8.95 -9.63
N LEU A 60 14.77 8.26 -10.10
CA LEU A 60 13.90 7.44 -9.24
C LEU A 60 14.66 6.27 -8.59
N ASN A 61 15.51 5.55 -9.34
CA ASN A 61 16.33 4.46 -8.80
C ASN A 61 17.35 4.93 -7.75
N GLU A 62 17.87 6.15 -7.90
CA GLU A 62 18.81 6.77 -6.96
C GLU A 62 18.11 7.28 -5.68
N CYS A 63 16.77 7.38 -5.69
CA CYS A 63 16.00 7.82 -4.53
C CYS A 63 15.87 6.71 -3.48
N GLY A 64 16.72 6.77 -2.45
CA GLY A 64 16.73 5.80 -1.36
C GLY A 64 15.40 5.65 -0.63
N VAL A 65 14.57 6.70 -0.58
CA VAL A 65 13.25 6.68 0.07
C VAL A 65 12.28 5.71 -0.61
N LEU A 66 12.37 5.57 -1.94
CA LEU A 66 11.47 4.67 -2.70
C LEU A 66 11.79 3.18 -2.52
N LYS A 67 12.94 2.85 -1.91
CA LYS A 67 13.31 1.46 -1.59
C LYS A 67 12.45 0.89 -0.46
N LEU A 68 11.97 1.74 0.44
CA LEU A 68 11.13 1.34 1.56
C LEU A 68 10.36 2.55 2.11
N VAL A 69 9.07 2.64 1.77
CA VAL A 69 8.17 3.68 2.25
C VAL A 69 7.30 3.09 3.36
N THR A 70 7.31 3.71 4.54
CA THR A 70 6.48 3.26 5.68
C THR A 70 5.04 3.77 5.52
N LEU A 71 4.07 2.92 5.83
CA LEU A 71 2.64 3.22 5.77
C LEU A 71 2.04 3.33 7.19
N PRO A 72 0.89 4.01 7.37
CA PRO A 72 0.17 4.00 8.64
C PRO A 72 -0.15 2.57 9.09
N SER A 73 0.04 2.28 10.37
CA SER A 73 -0.11 0.92 10.93
C SER A 73 -1.52 0.34 10.78
N LYS A 74 -2.54 1.19 10.90
CA LYS A 74 -3.94 0.77 10.77
C LYS A 74 -4.52 1.22 9.43
N PRO A 75 -5.03 0.30 8.59
CA PRO A 75 -5.77 0.67 7.39
C PRO A 75 -7.05 1.41 7.75
N ALA A 76 -7.59 2.17 6.79
CA ALA A 76 -8.85 2.87 7.00
C ALA A 76 -9.99 1.85 7.22
N SER A 77 -10.74 2.00 8.32
CA SER A 77 -11.92 1.19 8.57
C SER A 77 -13.06 1.60 7.62
N PRO A 78 -13.90 0.64 7.16
CA PRO A 78 -15.05 0.96 6.32
C PRO A 78 -16.03 1.88 7.06
N SER A 79 -16.55 2.89 6.36
CA SER A 79 -17.42 3.92 6.93
C SER A 79 -18.88 3.48 7.11
N SER A 80 -19.27 2.33 6.55
CA SER A 80 -20.63 1.78 6.61
C SER A 80 -20.61 0.27 6.39
N GLU A 81 -21.71 -0.41 6.74
CA GLU A 81 -21.86 -1.85 6.48
C GLU A 81 -21.89 -2.16 4.99
N TYR A 82 -22.42 -1.24 4.16
CA TYR A 82 -22.32 -1.36 2.71
C TYR A 82 -20.86 -1.38 2.23
N ALA A 83 -20.04 -0.45 2.73
CA ALA A 83 -18.60 -0.43 2.40
C ALA A 83 -17.88 -1.69 2.90
N TRP A 84 -18.29 -2.22 4.05
CA TRP A 84 -17.77 -3.48 4.57
C TRP A 84 -18.12 -4.66 3.64
N ASN A 85 -19.38 -4.78 3.20
CA ASN A 85 -19.83 -5.84 2.31
C ASN A 85 -19.07 -5.82 0.98
N MET A 86 -18.78 -4.62 0.45
CA MET A 86 -17.98 -4.47 -0.76
C MET A 86 -16.54 -4.97 -0.59
N LEU A 87 -15.91 -4.71 0.57
CA LEU A 87 -14.56 -5.24 0.86
C LEU A 87 -14.57 -6.75 1.06
N GLU A 88 -15.59 -7.30 1.73
CA GLU A 88 -15.74 -8.75 1.88
C GLU A 88 -15.89 -9.41 0.51
N GLU A 89 -16.73 -8.86 -0.35
CA GLU A 89 -16.92 -9.31 -1.73
C GLU A 89 -15.62 -9.26 -2.54
N GLU A 90 -14.87 -8.16 -2.42
CA GLU A 90 -13.57 -8.01 -3.06
C GLU A 90 -12.59 -9.11 -2.63
N VAL A 91 -12.41 -9.30 -1.31
CA VAL A 91 -11.49 -10.30 -0.76
C VAL A 91 -11.89 -11.72 -1.14
N CYS A 92 -13.18 -12.03 -1.13
CA CYS A 92 -13.65 -13.37 -1.47
C CYS A 92 -13.66 -13.63 -2.99
N ARG A 93 -13.45 -12.62 -3.84
CA ARG A 93 -13.32 -12.77 -5.30
C ARG A 93 -11.86 -12.75 -5.79
N MET A 94 -10.91 -12.31 -4.97
CA MET A 94 -9.50 -12.33 -5.35
C MET A 94 -8.89 -13.72 -5.22
N ARG A 95 -7.75 -13.91 -5.90
CA ARG A 95 -6.88 -15.06 -5.74
C ARG A 95 -5.80 -14.77 -4.70
N PHE A 96 -5.64 -15.64 -3.72
CA PHE A 96 -4.65 -15.50 -2.65
C PHE A 96 -4.31 -16.84 -2.02
N ASP A 97 -3.18 -16.90 -1.32
CA ASP A 97 -2.76 -18.09 -0.56
C ASP A 97 -2.82 -17.79 0.94
N ILE A 98 -3.39 -18.70 1.74
CA ILE A 98 -3.27 -18.67 3.20
C ILE A 98 -2.37 -19.82 3.64
N ASN A 99 -1.21 -19.52 4.24
CA ASN A 99 -0.24 -20.51 4.71
C ASN A 99 0.13 -21.54 3.62
N GLY A 100 0.24 -21.09 2.36
CA GLY A 100 0.55 -21.95 1.21
C GLY A 100 -0.65 -22.71 0.62
N VAL A 101 -1.87 -22.48 1.11
CA VAL A 101 -3.11 -23.05 0.55
C VAL A 101 -3.76 -22.02 -0.38
N PRO A 102 -3.81 -22.28 -1.70
CA PRO A 102 -4.38 -21.34 -2.66
C PRO A 102 -5.92 -21.33 -2.61
N LEU A 103 -6.49 -20.13 -2.60
CA LEU A 103 -7.91 -19.81 -2.55
C LEU A 103 -8.26 -18.79 -3.65
N GLY A 104 -9.50 -18.82 -4.14
CA GLY A 104 -9.98 -17.89 -5.15
C GLY A 104 -10.23 -18.52 -6.53
N PRO A 105 -10.53 -17.69 -7.54
CA PRO A 105 -10.80 -18.15 -8.90
C PRO A 105 -9.68 -19.05 -9.44
N GLY A 106 -10.05 -20.19 -10.05
CA GLY A 106 -9.10 -21.17 -10.58
C GLY A 106 -8.44 -22.10 -9.55
N CYS A 107 -8.84 -22.03 -8.27
CA CYS A 107 -8.38 -22.91 -7.20
C CYS A 107 -9.45 -23.96 -6.81
N TYR A 108 -9.11 -24.87 -5.88
CA TYR A 108 -10.04 -25.89 -5.36
C TYR A 108 -11.32 -25.32 -4.73
N CYS A 109 -11.27 -24.07 -4.25
CA CYS A 109 -12.39 -23.31 -3.73
C CYS A 109 -12.48 -22.00 -4.50
N SER A 110 -13.50 -21.87 -5.35
CA SER A 110 -13.62 -20.75 -6.29
C SER A 110 -14.90 -19.94 -6.12
N SER A 111 -15.87 -20.41 -5.32
CA SER A 111 -17.08 -19.65 -5.06
C SER A 111 -16.88 -18.69 -3.89
N PHE A 112 -17.51 -17.50 -4.02
CA PHE A 112 -17.54 -16.48 -2.96
C PHE A 112 -17.94 -17.06 -1.60
N PHE A 113 -19.03 -17.84 -1.55
CA PHE A 113 -19.57 -18.40 -0.30
C PHE A 113 -18.64 -19.42 0.36
N GLU A 114 -17.94 -20.24 -0.43
CA GLU A 114 -16.98 -21.21 0.13
C GLU A 114 -15.78 -20.49 0.74
N ILE A 115 -15.23 -19.49 0.04
CA ILE A 115 -14.09 -18.71 0.53
C ILE A 115 -14.49 -17.96 1.80
N GLN A 116 -15.64 -17.28 1.80
CA GLN A 116 -16.20 -16.61 2.97
C GLN A 116 -16.32 -17.58 4.16
N LYS A 117 -16.87 -18.78 3.93
CA LYS A 117 -17.03 -19.81 4.96
C LYS A 117 -15.68 -20.31 5.48
N ILE A 118 -14.69 -20.52 4.60
CA ILE A 118 -13.34 -20.94 4.97
C ILE A 118 -12.70 -19.89 5.87
N LEU A 119 -12.72 -18.62 5.46
CA LEU A 119 -12.14 -17.53 6.23
C LEU A 119 -12.80 -17.40 7.61
N LYS A 120 -14.13 -17.44 7.69
CA LYS A 120 -14.86 -17.44 8.98
C LYS A 120 -14.50 -18.64 9.85
N THR A 121 -14.37 -19.82 9.26
CA THR A 121 -13.98 -21.05 9.99
C THR A 121 -12.56 -20.96 10.52
N VAL A 122 -11.62 -20.44 9.73
CA VAL A 122 -10.24 -20.20 10.15
C VAL A 122 -10.21 -19.19 11.30
N CYS A 123 -10.93 -18.08 11.18
CA CYS A 123 -11.00 -17.07 12.24
C CYS A 123 -11.61 -17.63 13.53
N ALA A 124 -12.67 -18.44 13.45
CA ALA A 124 -13.25 -19.10 14.63
C ALA A 124 -12.23 -20.02 15.33
N LYS A 125 -11.55 -20.88 14.58
CA LYS A 125 -10.52 -21.79 15.13
C LYS A 125 -9.31 -21.06 15.72
N LEU A 126 -8.98 -19.88 15.21
CA LEU A 126 -7.89 -19.05 15.73
C LEU A 126 -8.34 -18.28 16.97
N ALA A 127 -9.57 -17.76 16.99
CA ALA A 127 -10.15 -17.09 18.15
C ALA A 127 -10.27 -18.04 19.35
N ASP A 128 -10.60 -19.32 19.14
CA ASP A 128 -10.63 -20.34 20.20
C ASP A 128 -9.27 -20.53 20.90
N ARG A 129 -8.17 -20.08 20.29
CA ARG A 129 -6.81 -20.17 20.84
C ARG A 129 -6.34 -18.89 21.51
N THR A 130 -7.11 -17.80 21.41
CA THR A 130 -6.71 -16.48 21.94
C THR A 130 -7.89 -15.82 22.65
N ASP A 131 -7.73 -15.47 23.92
CA ASP A 131 -8.79 -14.77 24.68
C ASP A 131 -8.99 -13.30 24.25
N SER A 132 -8.19 -12.81 23.29
CA SER A 132 -8.09 -11.38 22.96
C SER A 132 -9.07 -10.91 21.88
N TYR A 133 -9.64 -11.83 21.08
CA TYR A 133 -10.42 -11.49 19.89
C TYR A 133 -11.62 -12.42 19.73
N SER A 134 -12.78 -11.85 19.38
CA SER A 134 -13.87 -12.65 18.84
C SER A 134 -13.56 -13.10 17.41
N ALA A 135 -14.15 -14.22 16.99
CA ALA A 135 -14.04 -14.73 15.63
C ALA A 135 -14.46 -13.68 14.58
N ASP A 136 -15.50 -12.91 14.87
CA ASP A 136 -16.04 -11.88 13.98
C ASP A 136 -15.09 -10.67 13.88
N GLU A 137 -14.51 -10.21 14.98
CA GLU A 137 -13.52 -9.12 14.95
C GLU A 137 -12.28 -9.51 14.17
N LEU A 138 -11.78 -10.74 14.38
CA LEU A 138 -10.64 -11.27 13.65
C LEU A 138 -10.94 -11.35 12.15
N TYR A 139 -12.13 -11.84 11.80
CA TYR A 139 -12.60 -11.91 10.43
C TYR A 139 -12.67 -10.51 9.79
N ARG A 140 -13.28 -9.54 10.46
CA ARG A 140 -13.38 -8.16 9.95
C ARG A 140 -11.99 -7.51 9.76
N GLU A 141 -11.07 -7.68 10.71
CA GLU A 141 -9.69 -7.17 10.57
C GLU A 141 -8.96 -7.83 9.39
N LEU A 142 -9.13 -9.14 9.21
CA LEU A 142 -8.53 -9.88 8.10
C LEU A 142 -9.03 -9.34 6.74
N ILE A 143 -10.35 -9.17 6.57
CA ILE A 143 -10.95 -8.63 5.34
C ILE A 143 -10.41 -7.22 5.04
N VAL A 144 -10.38 -6.32 6.03
CA VAL A 144 -9.92 -4.94 5.83
C VAL A 144 -8.45 -4.89 5.41
N ARG A 145 -7.60 -5.75 5.98
CA ARG A 145 -6.16 -5.79 5.67
C ARG A 145 -5.87 -6.44 4.33
N MET A 146 -6.61 -7.50 3.98
CA MET A 146 -6.42 -8.23 2.72
C MET A 146 -6.96 -7.51 1.49
N ALA A 147 -7.93 -6.60 1.64
CA ALA A 147 -8.51 -5.88 0.52
C ALA A 147 -7.43 -5.16 -0.33
N GLU A 148 -7.43 -5.45 -1.63
CA GLU A 148 -6.50 -4.87 -2.61
C GLU A 148 -6.75 -3.37 -2.71
N SER A 149 -8.01 -2.93 -2.68
CA SER A 149 -8.39 -1.52 -2.72
C SER A 149 -7.78 -0.73 -1.56
N ASN A 150 -7.73 -1.30 -0.35
CA ASN A 150 -7.12 -0.65 0.81
C ASN A 150 -5.60 -0.59 0.69
N THR A 151 -4.95 -1.72 0.40
CA THR A 151 -3.49 -1.82 0.28
C THR A 151 -2.95 -0.96 -0.88
N GLN A 152 -3.69 -0.91 -2.00
CA GLN A 152 -3.41 -0.06 -3.14
C GLN A 152 -3.63 1.42 -2.83
N ALA A 153 -4.73 1.79 -2.15
CA ALA A 153 -5.01 3.18 -1.79
C ALA A 153 -3.98 3.74 -0.80
N ASP A 154 -3.56 2.94 0.19
CA ASP A 154 -2.52 3.33 1.14
C ASP A 154 -1.17 3.50 0.45
N SER A 155 -0.81 2.56 -0.44
CA SER A 155 0.39 2.64 -1.26
C SER A 155 0.36 3.89 -2.15
N HIS A 156 -0.74 4.15 -2.85
CA HIS A 156 -0.89 5.33 -3.71
C HIS A 156 -0.73 6.63 -2.91
N ARG A 157 -1.43 6.76 -1.78
CA ARG A 157 -1.37 7.94 -0.92
C ARG A 157 0.06 8.22 -0.41
N ALA A 158 0.82 7.17 -0.12
CA ALA A 158 2.20 7.32 0.34
C ALA A 158 3.20 7.61 -0.80
N LEU A 159 2.97 7.06 -1.99
CA LEU A 159 3.90 7.15 -3.12
C LEU A 159 3.68 8.40 -3.99
N ASP A 160 2.43 8.85 -4.16
CA ASP A 160 2.10 10.00 -5.01
C ASP A 160 2.88 11.27 -4.65
N PRO A 161 3.07 11.65 -3.36
CA PRO A 161 3.90 12.80 -3.01
C PRO A 161 5.41 12.62 -3.29
N LEU A 162 5.89 11.38 -3.34
CA LEU A 162 7.31 11.04 -3.51
C LEU A 162 7.71 10.93 -4.98
N MET A 163 6.77 10.53 -5.83
CA MET A 163 7.00 10.27 -7.25
C MET A 163 6.33 11.31 -8.15
N GLY A 164 5.33 12.01 -7.62
CA GLY A 164 4.64 13.08 -8.30
C GLY A 164 5.54 14.29 -8.52
N SER A 165 5.32 14.97 -9.63
CA SER A 165 5.83 16.31 -9.88
C SER A 165 4.72 17.15 -10.50
N PRO A 166 4.87 18.48 -10.62
CA PRO A 166 3.87 19.29 -11.31
C PRO A 166 3.58 18.85 -12.75
N GLN A 167 4.42 17.99 -13.34
CA GLN A 167 4.24 17.42 -14.69
C GLN A 167 4.02 15.91 -14.71
N LEU A 168 4.11 15.22 -13.57
CA LEU A 168 4.06 13.75 -13.46
C LEU A 168 3.07 13.36 -12.36
N GLN A 169 2.14 12.46 -12.67
CA GLN A 169 1.12 12.00 -11.73
C GLN A 169 1.17 10.49 -11.60
N LEU A 170 1.03 9.98 -10.37
CA LEU A 170 0.88 8.56 -10.11
C LEU A 170 -0.59 8.18 -10.24
N GLN A 171 -0.89 7.15 -11.03
CA GLN A 171 -2.25 6.62 -11.18
C GLN A 171 -2.21 5.09 -11.21
N VAL A 172 -3.32 4.47 -10.85
CA VAL A 172 -3.55 3.06 -11.13
C VAL A 172 -3.85 2.97 -12.62
N PRO A 173 -3.02 2.28 -13.45
CA PRO A 173 -3.32 2.14 -14.85
C PRO A 173 -4.63 1.36 -15.01
N PRO A 174 -5.39 1.55 -16.11
CA PRO A 174 -6.48 0.67 -16.45
C PRO A 174 -6.01 -0.79 -16.36
N ARG A 175 -6.85 -1.68 -15.84
CA ARG A 175 -6.56 -3.12 -15.88
C ARG A 175 -6.49 -3.53 -17.35
N GLU A 176 -5.29 -3.45 -17.95
CA GLU A 176 -4.96 -4.22 -19.14
C GLU A 176 -5.41 -5.64 -18.84
N SER A 177 -6.03 -6.34 -19.80
CA SER A 177 -6.44 -7.75 -19.65
C SER A 177 -5.23 -8.58 -19.24
N ALA A 178 -4.97 -8.62 -17.93
CA ALA A 178 -3.67 -8.96 -17.41
C ALA A 178 -3.55 -10.48 -17.45
N VAL A 179 -2.50 -10.95 -18.11
CA VAL A 179 -2.13 -12.37 -18.12
C VAL A 179 -1.74 -12.85 -16.71
N HIS A 180 -1.47 -11.93 -15.78
CA HIS A 180 -1.17 -12.23 -14.38
C HIS A 180 -1.90 -11.28 -13.44
N GLU A 181 -2.91 -11.80 -12.73
CA GLU A 181 -3.46 -11.15 -11.54
C GLU A 181 -2.40 -11.09 -10.43
N PRO A 182 -2.34 -10.00 -9.64
CA PRO A 182 -1.44 -9.91 -8.52
C PRO A 182 -1.73 -11.05 -7.53
N HIS A 183 -0.70 -11.82 -7.20
CA HIS A 183 -0.81 -12.91 -6.24
C HIS A 183 -0.61 -12.36 -4.83
N THR A 184 -1.61 -12.52 -3.98
CA THR A 184 -1.56 -12.11 -2.57
C THR A 184 -1.22 -13.32 -1.71
N THR A 185 -0.20 -13.22 -0.87
CA THR A 185 0.18 -14.26 0.09
C THR A 185 -0.12 -13.78 1.50
N VAL A 186 -0.79 -14.63 2.26
CA VAL A 186 -1.16 -14.41 3.66
C VAL A 186 -0.55 -15.52 4.50
N SER A 187 0.18 -15.16 5.53
CA SER A 187 0.63 -16.09 6.56
C SER A 187 -0.01 -15.74 7.90
N LEU A 188 -0.69 -16.73 8.49
CA LEU A 188 -1.32 -16.66 9.81
C LEU A 188 -0.62 -17.65 10.73
N TYR A 189 -0.05 -17.17 11.83
CA TYR A 189 0.63 -18.03 12.79
C TYR A 189 0.53 -17.47 14.21
N GLU A 190 0.65 -18.37 15.18
CA GLU A 190 0.72 -18.01 16.59
C GLU A 190 2.18 -17.93 17.03
N ALA A 191 2.53 -16.86 17.74
CA ALA A 191 3.83 -16.74 18.39
C ALA A 191 3.71 -15.92 19.67
N ASN A 192 4.31 -16.42 20.75
CA ASN A 192 4.27 -15.79 22.08
C ASN A 192 2.84 -15.53 22.58
N GLY A 193 1.92 -16.48 22.36
CA GLY A 193 0.51 -16.37 22.77
C GLY A 193 -0.30 -15.31 21.99
N HIS A 194 0.24 -14.78 20.89
CA HIS A 194 -0.44 -13.81 20.05
C HIS A 194 -0.58 -14.35 18.62
N LEU A 195 -1.66 -13.95 17.97
CA LEU A 195 -1.88 -14.21 16.56
C LEU A 195 -1.18 -13.14 15.71
N HIS A 196 -0.35 -13.60 14.78
CA HIS A 196 0.38 -12.78 13.83
C HIS A 196 -0.13 -13.01 12.41
N PHE A 197 -0.04 -11.94 11.63
CA PHE A 197 -0.46 -11.86 10.24
C PHE A 197 0.68 -11.27 9.43
N VAL A 198 1.01 -11.93 8.32
CA VAL A 198 1.94 -11.40 7.31
C VAL A 198 1.22 -11.37 5.98
N LEU A 199 1.26 -10.23 5.31
CA LEU A 199 0.63 -10.01 4.02
C LEU A 199 1.65 -9.47 3.05
N ASP A 200 1.79 -10.19 1.95
CA ASP A 200 2.61 -9.82 0.80
C ASP A 200 1.71 -9.69 -0.42
N THR A 201 1.74 -8.54 -1.07
CA THR A 201 1.03 -8.33 -2.35
C THR A 201 1.80 -7.35 -3.22
N SER A 202 1.41 -7.23 -4.48
CA SER A 202 2.06 -6.33 -5.43
C SER A 202 1.02 -5.55 -6.21
N HIS A 203 1.15 -4.23 -6.21
CA HIS A 203 0.30 -3.35 -7.00
C HIS A 203 1.07 -2.81 -8.19
N THR A 204 0.36 -2.58 -9.28
CA THR A 204 0.91 -1.87 -10.44
C THR A 204 0.43 -0.43 -10.39
N PHE A 205 1.36 0.51 -10.54
CA PHE A 205 1.04 1.91 -10.78
C PHE A 205 1.68 2.40 -12.08
N GLY A 206 1.18 3.52 -12.58
CA GLY A 206 1.67 4.20 -13.74
C GLY A 206 2.04 5.63 -13.40
N LEU A 207 3.21 6.08 -13.85
CA LEU A 207 3.56 7.49 -13.91
C LEU A 207 3.13 8.02 -15.26
N PHE A 208 2.18 8.96 -15.23
CA PHE A 208 1.66 9.64 -16.41
C PHE A 208 2.20 11.05 -16.44
N ARG A 209 2.68 11.50 -17.61
CA ARG A 209 2.89 12.94 -17.78
C ARG A 209 1.53 13.60 -17.87
N LYS A 210 1.42 14.86 -17.44
CA LYS A 210 0.18 15.62 -17.63
C LYS A 210 -0.29 15.68 -19.08
N LEU A 211 0.66 15.67 -20.02
CA LEU A 211 0.39 15.65 -21.46
C LEU A 211 -0.18 14.31 -21.95
N ASP A 212 0.01 13.23 -21.17
CA ASP A 212 -0.45 11.87 -21.49
C ASP A 212 -1.70 11.49 -20.68
N LEU A 213 -2.30 12.43 -19.93
CA LEU A 213 -3.53 12.16 -19.19
C LEU A 213 -4.66 11.85 -20.18
N GLY A 214 -5.27 10.67 -20.03
CA GLY A 214 -6.24 10.12 -20.98
C GLY A 214 -5.66 9.06 -21.92
N SER A 215 -4.35 8.81 -21.88
CA SER A 215 -3.78 7.58 -22.44
C SER A 215 -4.00 6.42 -21.47
N ASP A 216 -4.36 5.24 -22.01
CA ASP A 216 -4.42 4.01 -21.21
C ASP A 216 -3.03 3.48 -20.84
N LYS A 217 -1.96 4.02 -21.44
CA LYS A 217 -0.60 3.52 -21.27
C LYS A 217 0.24 4.47 -20.43
N PRO A 218 0.77 4.01 -19.28
CA PRO A 218 1.65 4.84 -18.47
C PRO A 218 2.99 5.09 -19.16
N TRP A 219 3.56 6.28 -18.96
CA TRP A 219 4.89 6.61 -19.48
C TRP A 219 5.98 5.76 -18.82
N ILE A 220 5.80 5.49 -17.52
CA ILE A 220 6.59 4.52 -16.75
C ILE A 220 5.63 3.67 -15.92
N LYS A 221 5.59 2.37 -16.21
CA LYS A 221 4.94 1.37 -15.34
C LYS A 221 5.85 1.08 -14.16
N ILE A 222 5.31 1.03 -12.95
CA ILE A 222 6.03 0.69 -11.73
C ILE A 222 5.29 -0.43 -10.99
N THR A 223 6.04 -1.27 -10.29
CA THR A 223 5.48 -2.28 -9.40
C THR A 223 5.79 -1.89 -7.96
N ALA A 224 4.77 -1.87 -7.11
CA ALA A 224 4.86 -1.58 -5.70
C ALA A 224 4.65 -2.87 -4.92
N ALA A 225 5.71 -3.41 -4.32
CA ALA A 225 5.64 -4.57 -3.43
C ALA A 225 5.21 -4.09 -2.04
N PHE A 226 4.01 -4.49 -1.62
CA PHE A 226 3.47 -4.19 -0.31
C PHE A 226 3.79 -5.33 0.64
N HIS A 227 4.29 -4.99 1.82
CA HIS A 227 4.55 -5.93 2.90
C HIS A 227 3.96 -5.42 4.22
N GLU A 228 3.23 -6.28 4.91
CA GLU A 228 2.69 -6.02 6.23
C GLU A 228 3.01 -7.16 7.19
N ARG A 229 3.41 -6.79 8.40
CA ARG A 229 3.48 -7.68 9.56
C ARG A 229 2.62 -7.08 10.66
N SER A 230 1.64 -7.83 11.14
CA SER A 230 0.70 -7.39 12.15
C SER A 230 0.62 -8.39 13.30
N ASN A 231 0.58 -7.87 14.52
CA ASN A 231 0.11 -8.60 15.69
C ASN A 231 -1.37 -8.26 15.85
N LEU A 232 -2.23 -9.19 15.46
CA LEU A 232 -3.66 -9.00 15.44
C LEU A 232 -4.20 -8.76 16.86
N CYS A 233 -3.68 -9.46 17.87
CA CYS A 233 -4.09 -9.30 19.26
C CYS A 233 -3.86 -7.88 19.83
N THR A 234 -2.84 -7.17 19.33
CA THR A 234 -2.50 -5.81 19.82
C THR A 234 -2.91 -4.70 18.84
N GLY A 235 -3.38 -5.05 17.65
CA GLY A 235 -3.62 -4.12 16.55
C GLY A 235 -2.35 -3.45 16.00
N SER A 236 -1.17 -3.82 16.48
CA SER A 236 0.11 -3.23 16.05
C SER A 236 0.54 -3.82 14.72
N ALA A 237 0.89 -2.98 13.75
CA ALA A 237 1.39 -3.44 12.47
C ALA A 237 2.53 -2.57 11.95
N VAL A 238 3.47 -3.22 11.26
CA VAL A 238 4.51 -2.60 10.46
C VAL A 238 4.14 -2.82 9.00
N ARG A 239 3.84 -1.74 8.30
CA ARG A 239 3.38 -1.74 6.92
C ARG A 239 4.35 -0.94 6.06
N ASN A 240 4.77 -1.49 4.94
CA ASN A 240 5.69 -0.83 4.04
C ASN A 240 5.41 -1.17 2.58
N VAL A 241 5.87 -0.28 1.70
CA VAL A 241 5.83 -0.48 0.26
C VAL A 241 7.20 -0.19 -0.34
N ALA A 242 7.67 -1.09 -1.21
CA ALA A 242 8.92 -0.98 -1.94
C ALA A 242 8.64 -0.85 -3.43
N ILE A 243 9.30 0.10 -4.10
CA ILE A 243 9.12 0.31 -5.54
C ILE A 243 10.15 -0.49 -6.34
N HIS A 244 9.65 -1.23 -7.32
CA HIS A 244 10.41 -1.88 -8.38
C HIS A 244 10.16 -1.13 -9.69
N LEU A 245 11.22 -0.51 -10.21
CA LEU A 245 11.22 0.16 -11.50
C LEU A 245 11.57 -0.84 -12.62
N PRO A 246 11.11 -0.61 -13.86
CA PRO A 246 11.45 -1.45 -14.98
C PRO A 246 12.96 -1.41 -15.23
N GLN A 247 13.56 -2.59 -15.41
CA GLN A 247 14.94 -2.70 -15.87
C GLN A 247 15.03 -2.18 -17.31
N LYS A 248 16.14 -1.51 -17.64
CA LYS A 248 16.34 -0.86 -18.94
C LYS A 248 16.38 -1.84 -20.10
#